data_AF-A0A7G2F4A2-F1
#
_entry.id   AF-A0A7G2F4A2-F1
#
_cell.length_a   1.000
_cell.length_b   1.000
_cell.length_c   1.000
_cell.angle_alpha   90.00
_cell.angle_beta   90.00
_cell.angle_gamma   90.00
#
_symmetry.space_group_name_H-M   'P 1'
#
loop_
_entity.id
_entity.type
_entity.pdbx_description
1 polymer ?
#
loop_
_entity_poly.entity_id
_entity_poly.type
_entity_poly.pdbx_seq_one_letter_code
_entity_poly.pdbx_strand_id
1 'polypeptide(L)'
;MYESRKEETLCDKTKYNVPEGTKTLALVVEDIDAPDPSGPLVPWTVWVVVDIPPEMKGLPEGYSGNEDQTTGIREGNNDHKIPGWRGPLLPSHGHRFRFKLFALDDKPKIGHTVTKERLLIAIEGHVLGEAILTCLA
;
A
#
# COMPACT_ATOMS: atom_id res chain seq x y z
N MET A 1 -51.18 -2.34 -16.78
CA MET A 1 -50.29 -2.93 -15.75
C MET A 1 -49.04 -3.39 -16.47
N TYR A 2 -47.94 -2.68 -16.32
CA TYR A 2 -46.61 -3.23 -16.60
C TYR A 2 -45.74 -2.78 -15.43
N GLU A 3 -45.34 -3.77 -14.65
CA GLU A 3 -44.54 -3.60 -13.45
C GLU A 3 -43.12 -3.26 -13.88
N SER A 4 -42.71 -2.02 -13.63
CA SER A 4 -41.35 -1.56 -13.84
C SER A 4 -40.44 -2.34 -12.90
N ARG A 5 -39.71 -3.33 -13.47
CA ARG A 5 -38.57 -3.96 -12.81
C ARG A 5 -37.63 -2.86 -12.38
N LYS A 6 -37.41 -2.73 -11.07
CA LYS A 6 -36.30 -1.96 -10.53
C LYS A 6 -35.03 -2.61 -11.06
N GLU A 7 -34.38 -1.95 -12.01
CA GLU A 7 -32.96 -2.18 -12.25
C GLU A 7 -32.26 -1.81 -10.95
N GLU A 8 -31.94 -2.82 -10.15
CA GLU A 8 -31.01 -2.67 -9.04
C GLU A 8 -29.66 -2.29 -9.65
N THR A 9 -29.35 -1.00 -9.57
CA THR A 9 -28.07 -0.40 -9.93
C THR A 9 -26.96 -0.97 -9.04
N LEU A 10 -26.47 -2.16 -9.41
CA LEU A 10 -25.28 -2.80 -8.81
C LEU A 10 -24.01 -1.95 -9.03
N CYS A 11 -24.05 -1.03 -9.99
CA CYS A 11 -22.90 -0.22 -10.42
C CYS A 11 -22.57 0.97 -9.50
N ASP A 12 -23.43 1.34 -8.54
CA ASP A 12 -23.25 2.57 -7.75
C ASP A 12 -22.62 2.32 -6.36
N LYS A 13 -22.30 1.06 -6.02
CA LYS A 13 -21.78 0.70 -4.67
C LYS A 13 -20.29 0.34 -4.59
N THR A 14 -19.54 0.24 -5.69
CA THR A 14 -18.13 -0.18 -5.66
C THR A 14 -17.22 0.78 -6.39
N LYS A 15 -17.03 1.97 -5.82
CA LYS A 15 -15.98 2.91 -6.22
C LYS A 15 -14.61 2.24 -5.95
N TYR A 16 -14.02 1.64 -7.00
CA TYR A 16 -12.76 0.86 -7.03
C TYR A 16 -12.73 -0.53 -6.38
N ASN A 17 -13.88 -1.16 -6.12
CA ASN A 17 -13.94 -2.50 -5.50
C ASN A 17 -13.15 -2.62 -4.17
N VAL A 18 -13.02 -1.53 -3.41
CA VAL A 18 -12.53 -1.60 -2.02
C VAL A 18 -13.54 -2.41 -1.21
N PRO A 19 -13.13 -3.46 -0.46
CA PRO A 19 -14.06 -4.26 0.33
C PRO A 19 -14.90 -3.44 1.31
N GLU A 20 -16.18 -3.79 1.46
CA GLU A 20 -17.04 -3.20 2.49
C GLU A 20 -16.45 -3.43 3.89
N GLY A 21 -16.53 -2.44 4.77
CA GLY A 21 -15.94 -2.48 6.11
C GLY A 21 -14.48 -2.00 6.17
N THR A 22 -13.85 -1.68 5.03
CA THR A 22 -12.50 -1.10 5.02
C THR A 22 -12.49 0.26 5.73
N LYS A 23 -11.68 0.39 6.79
CA LYS A 23 -11.47 1.63 7.53
C LYS A 23 -10.22 2.39 7.11
N THR A 24 -9.20 1.67 6.64
CA THR A 24 -7.94 2.26 6.19
C THR A 24 -7.26 1.34 5.18
N LEU A 25 -6.39 1.92 4.37
CA LEU A 25 -5.49 1.20 3.47
C LEU A 25 -4.04 1.30 3.98
N ALA A 26 -3.22 0.32 3.56
CA ALA A 26 -1.78 0.33 3.74
C ALA A 26 -1.09 -0.16 2.47
N LEU A 27 0.07 0.44 2.14
CA LEU A 27 0.85 0.13 0.95
C LEU A 27 2.26 -0.30 1.36
N VAL A 28 2.73 -1.40 0.79
CA VAL A 28 4.13 -1.84 0.84
C VAL A 28 4.64 -1.91 -0.59
N VAL A 29 5.78 -1.28 -0.86
CA VAL A 29 6.46 -1.34 -2.15
C VAL A 29 7.82 -1.99 -1.96
N GLU A 30 8.11 -3.00 -2.76
CA GLU A 30 9.35 -3.77 -2.69
C GLU A 30 9.97 -3.93 -4.08
N ASP A 31 11.30 -3.88 -4.16
CA ASP A 31 12.07 -4.45 -5.26
C ASP A 31 12.31 -5.93 -4.95
N ILE A 32 11.66 -6.83 -5.68
CA ILE A 32 11.76 -8.29 -5.42
C ILE A 32 12.98 -8.93 -6.10
N ASP A 33 13.76 -8.16 -6.86
CA ASP A 33 14.97 -8.59 -7.56
C ASP A 33 16.23 -7.91 -7.01
N ALA A 34 16.12 -7.12 -5.93
CA ALA A 34 17.25 -6.47 -5.30
C ALA A 34 18.31 -7.49 -4.87
N PRO A 35 19.58 -7.32 -5.27
CA PRO A 35 20.65 -8.24 -4.92
C PRO A 35 20.99 -8.11 -3.43
N ASP A 36 20.86 -9.20 -2.67
CA ASP A 36 21.44 -9.31 -1.32
C ASP A 36 22.90 -9.79 -1.46
N PRO A 37 23.91 -9.01 -1.04
CA PRO A 37 25.32 -9.41 -1.12
C PRO A 37 25.67 -10.63 -0.24
N SER A 38 24.81 -11.00 0.69
CA SER A 38 25.09 -11.91 1.80
C SER A 38 24.10 -13.08 1.95
N GLY A 39 23.08 -13.18 1.09
CA GLY A 39 21.99 -14.13 1.28
C GLY A 39 21.16 -14.41 0.03
N PRO A 40 20.07 -15.20 0.15
CA PRO A 40 19.11 -15.36 -0.94
C PRO A 40 18.46 -14.00 -1.27
N LEU A 41 17.91 -13.84 -2.48
CA LEU A 41 17.15 -12.65 -2.87
C LEU A 41 16.06 -12.35 -1.82
N VAL A 42 16.23 -11.28 -1.04
CA VAL A 42 15.21 -10.78 -0.11
C VAL A 42 14.59 -9.53 -0.74
N PRO A 43 13.24 -9.44 -0.82
CA PRO A 43 12.58 -8.24 -1.31
C PRO A 43 13.00 -7.00 -0.51
N TRP A 44 13.58 -6.03 -1.20
CA TRP A 44 14.04 -4.79 -0.62
C TRP A 44 12.89 -3.80 -0.52
N THR A 45 12.56 -3.38 0.69
CA THR A 45 11.46 -2.47 0.97
C THR A 45 11.85 -1.05 0.55
N VAL A 46 11.12 -0.53 -0.43
CA VAL A 46 11.31 0.79 -1.07
C VAL A 46 10.44 1.83 -0.39
N TRP A 47 9.23 1.42 0.04
CA TRP A 47 8.26 2.31 0.67
C TRP A 47 7.25 1.54 1.53
N VAL A 48 6.87 2.13 2.66
CA VAL A 48 5.77 1.66 3.51
C VAL A 48 4.90 2.85 3.84
N VAL A 49 3.60 2.75 3.60
CA VAL A 49 2.63 3.80 3.87
C VAL A 49 1.44 3.21 4.60
N VAL A 50 1.00 3.85 5.66
CA VAL A 50 -0.16 3.42 6.45
C VAL A 50 -1.12 4.58 6.67
N ASP A 51 -2.30 4.26 7.18
CA ASP A 51 -3.35 5.24 7.49
C ASP A 51 -3.89 5.98 6.25
N ILE A 52 -3.83 5.33 5.07
CA ILE A 52 -4.37 5.89 3.83
C ILE A 52 -5.90 5.82 3.89
N PRO A 53 -6.63 6.94 3.74
CA PRO A 53 -8.09 6.92 3.72
C PRO A 53 -8.62 6.07 2.55
N PRO A 54 -9.59 5.18 2.76
CA PRO A 54 -10.08 4.25 1.73
C PRO A 54 -10.77 4.96 0.54
N GLU A 55 -11.24 6.18 0.74
CA GLU A 55 -11.82 7.04 -0.28
C GLU A 55 -10.79 7.75 -1.17
N MET A 56 -9.50 7.72 -0.79
CA MET A 56 -8.42 8.36 -1.53
C MET A 56 -8.19 7.64 -2.87
N LYS A 57 -8.12 8.42 -3.97
CA LYS A 57 -7.96 7.87 -5.33
C LYS A 57 -6.52 7.49 -5.70
N GLY A 58 -5.56 7.88 -4.86
CA GLY A 58 -4.15 7.69 -5.09
C GLY A 58 -3.34 8.71 -4.32
N LEU A 59 -2.06 8.40 -4.15
CA LEU A 59 -1.08 9.34 -3.63
C LEU A 59 -0.58 10.17 -4.83
N PRO A 60 -0.57 11.52 -4.75
CA PRO A 60 -0.05 12.35 -5.82
C PRO A 60 1.43 12.05 -6.08
N GLU A 61 1.89 12.32 -7.30
CA GLU A 61 3.32 12.26 -7.60
C GLU A 61 4.09 13.23 -6.68
N GLY A 62 5.27 12.82 -6.22
CA GLY A 62 6.04 13.60 -5.27
C GLY A 62 5.43 13.68 -3.87
N TYR A 63 4.48 12.79 -3.53
CA TYR A 63 3.92 12.73 -2.18
C TYR A 63 5.02 12.53 -1.12
N SER A 64 5.92 11.58 -1.31
CA SER A 64 6.86 11.24 -0.25
C SER A 64 7.79 12.40 0.15
N GLY A 65 7.94 12.62 1.45
CA GLY A 65 8.84 13.63 2.01
C GLY A 65 8.38 15.07 1.83
N ASN A 66 7.14 15.31 1.42
CA ASN A 66 6.57 16.64 1.31
C ASN A 66 5.97 17.10 2.66
N GLU A 67 6.45 18.22 3.19
CA GLU A 67 6.05 18.75 4.50
C GLU A 67 4.61 19.33 4.54
N ASP A 68 4.02 19.68 3.39
CA ASP A 68 2.68 20.27 3.30
C ASP A 68 1.54 19.24 3.44
N GLN A 69 1.85 18.03 3.87
CA GLN A 69 0.90 16.92 3.91
C GLN A 69 0.08 16.89 5.19
N THR A 70 -1.15 17.37 5.06
CA THR A 70 -2.15 17.49 6.13
C THR A 70 -2.98 16.22 6.36
N THR A 71 -2.67 15.10 5.70
CA THR A 71 -3.63 14.00 5.48
C THR A 71 -3.62 12.87 6.52
N GLY A 72 -2.84 12.95 7.61
CA GLY A 72 -2.81 11.91 8.66
C GLY A 72 -2.24 10.55 8.22
N ILE A 73 -1.81 10.45 6.96
CA ILE A 73 -1.09 9.33 6.37
C ILE A 73 0.33 9.32 6.95
N ARG A 74 0.85 8.14 7.26
CA ARG A 74 2.20 7.98 7.80
C ARG A 74 3.08 7.21 6.83
N GLU A 75 4.25 7.76 6.55
CA GLU A 75 5.33 7.06 5.86
C GLU A 75 6.23 6.35 6.87
N GLY A 76 6.53 5.08 6.61
CA GLY A 76 7.41 4.25 7.43
C GLY A 76 8.84 4.20 6.94
N ASN A 77 9.71 3.68 7.80
CA ASN A 77 11.10 3.40 7.47
C ASN A 77 11.18 2.26 6.44
N ASN A 78 11.89 2.53 5.36
CA ASN A 78 12.25 1.56 4.34
C ASN A 78 13.57 0.85 4.70
N ASP A 79 14.13 0.04 3.80
CA ASP A 79 15.36 -0.71 4.10
C ASP A 79 16.63 0.15 4.16
N HIS A 80 16.59 1.41 3.71
CA HIS A 80 17.60 2.44 3.98
C HIS A 80 17.47 3.05 5.39
N LYS A 81 16.55 2.54 6.21
CA LYS A 81 16.31 2.94 7.61
C LYS A 81 15.89 4.39 7.79
N ILE A 82 15.28 4.96 6.76
CA ILE A 82 14.73 6.32 6.72
C ILE A 82 13.29 6.29 6.22
N PRO A 83 12.44 7.24 6.65
CA PRO A 83 11.05 7.28 6.22
C PRO A 83 10.91 7.63 4.75
N GLY A 84 9.81 7.20 4.16
CA GLY A 84 9.39 7.61 2.83
C GLY A 84 9.92 6.77 1.68
N TRP A 85 9.66 7.23 0.46
CA TRP A 85 10.03 6.62 -0.79
C TRP A 85 11.54 6.75 -1.01
N ARG A 86 12.18 5.61 -1.22
CA ARG A 86 13.54 5.53 -1.75
C ARG A 86 13.51 4.73 -3.02
N GLY A 87 13.24 5.44 -4.10
CA GLY A 87 13.14 4.88 -5.43
C GLY A 87 14.38 4.07 -5.84
N PRO A 88 14.22 3.23 -6.87
CA PRO A 88 15.28 2.35 -7.36
C PRO A 88 16.62 3.07 -7.55
N LEU A 89 17.67 2.65 -6.83
CA LEU A 89 19.05 2.85 -7.26
C LEU A 89 19.54 1.52 -7.85
N LEU A 90 19.18 1.28 -9.11
CA LEU A 90 19.34 -0.03 -9.71
C LEU A 90 20.75 -0.23 -10.26
N PRO A 91 21.46 -1.31 -9.87
CA PRO A 91 22.72 -1.68 -10.50
C PRO A 91 22.50 -2.23 -11.93
N SER A 92 21.29 -2.71 -12.24
CA SER A 92 20.91 -3.31 -13.52
C SER A 92 19.44 -3.02 -13.87
N HIS A 93 19.10 -3.02 -15.15
CA HIS A 93 17.71 -2.87 -15.62
C HIS A 93 16.88 -4.14 -15.39
N GLY A 94 15.56 -4.00 -15.44
CA GLY A 94 14.61 -5.12 -15.46
C GLY A 94 14.17 -5.61 -14.10
N HIS A 95 14.44 -4.86 -13.02
CA HIS A 95 13.99 -5.21 -11.69
C HIS A 95 12.47 -5.13 -11.58
N ARG A 96 11.86 -6.12 -10.91
CA ARG A 96 10.43 -6.14 -10.64
C ARG A 96 10.13 -5.39 -9.34
N PHE A 97 9.30 -4.37 -9.43
CA PHE A 97 8.74 -3.67 -8.28
C PHE A 97 7.34 -4.19 -8.01
N ARG A 98 7.11 -4.63 -6.76
CA ARG A 98 5.83 -5.11 -6.28
C ARG A 98 5.19 -4.07 -5.36
N PHE A 99 4.03 -3.58 -5.77
CA PHE A 99 3.17 -2.69 -4.98
C PHE A 99 2.06 -3.53 -4.39
N LYS A 100 2.05 -3.65 -3.07
CA LYS A 100 1.11 -4.46 -2.31
C LYS A 100 0.22 -3.56 -1.48
N LEU A 101 -1.05 -3.47 -1.86
CA LEU A 101 -2.07 -2.66 -1.19
C LEU A 101 -2.99 -3.56 -0.36
N PHE A 102 -3.18 -3.20 0.90
CA PHE A 102 -4.03 -3.89 1.85
C PHE A 102 -5.24 -3.04 2.20
N ALA A 103 -6.42 -3.65 2.19
CA ALA A 103 -7.64 -3.08 2.74
C ALA A 103 -7.91 -3.65 4.14
N LEU A 104 -8.01 -2.78 5.14
CA LEU A 104 -8.02 -3.16 6.54
C LEU A 104 -9.31 -2.77 7.25
N ASP A 105 -9.85 -3.64 8.10
CA ASP A 105 -11.05 -3.40 8.89
C ASP A 105 -10.80 -2.59 10.18
N ASP A 106 -9.52 -2.37 10.53
CA ASP A 106 -9.09 -1.54 11.65
C ASP A 106 -7.79 -0.79 11.33
N LYS A 107 -7.55 0.28 12.09
CA LYS A 107 -6.32 1.05 11.99
C LYS A 107 -5.14 0.23 12.55
N PRO A 108 -4.04 0.03 11.79
CA PRO A 108 -2.87 -0.69 12.29
C PRO A 108 -2.34 -0.06 13.58
N LYS A 109 -2.27 -0.87 14.64
CA LYS A 109 -1.73 -0.48 15.95
C LYS A 109 -0.21 -0.50 15.94
N ILE A 110 0.35 0.34 15.08
CA ILE A 110 1.79 0.52 14.90
C ILE A 110 2.19 1.79 15.65
N GLY A 111 3.19 1.68 16.54
CA GLY A 111 3.76 2.84 17.23
C GLY A 111 4.39 3.86 16.27
N HIS A 112 5.20 4.77 16.80
CA HIS A 112 5.77 5.86 15.99
C HIS A 112 6.63 5.38 14.81
N THR A 113 7.38 4.31 14.99
CA THR A 113 8.21 3.73 13.92
C THR A 113 7.42 2.69 13.13
N VAL A 114 6.98 3.08 11.93
CA VAL A 114 6.36 2.17 10.96
C VAL A 114 7.46 1.46 10.17
N THR A 115 7.39 0.14 10.04
CA THR A 115 8.21 -0.68 9.13
C THR A 115 7.32 -1.74 8.49
N LYS A 116 7.80 -2.40 7.43
CA LYS A 116 7.07 -3.51 6.79
C LYS A 116 6.75 -4.61 7.79
N GLU A 117 7.72 -5.04 8.60
CA GLU A 117 7.59 -6.15 9.54
C GLU A 117 6.53 -5.83 10.60
N ARG A 118 6.59 -4.62 11.17
CA ARG A 118 5.61 -4.18 12.18
C ARG A 118 4.22 -4.03 11.59
N LEU A 119 4.13 -3.56 10.34
CA LEU A 119 2.85 -3.49 9.63
C LEU A 119 2.27 -4.88 9.42
N LEU A 120 3.04 -5.83 8.89
CA LEU A 120 2.56 -7.19 8.61
C LEU A 120 2.07 -7.90 9.89
N ILE A 121 2.75 -7.71 11.02
CA ILE A 121 2.28 -8.20 12.33
C ILE A 121 0.99 -7.49 12.74
N ALA A 122 0.92 -6.16 12.60
CA ALA A 122 -0.22 -5.37 13.08
C ALA A 122 -1.51 -5.58 12.28
N ILE A 123 -1.43 -6.07 11.04
CA ILE A 123 -2.59 -6.31 10.16
C ILE A 123 -3.04 -7.76 10.15
N GLU A 124 -2.36 -8.64 10.87
CA GLU A 124 -2.74 -10.06 10.96
C GLU A 124 -4.19 -10.17 11.49
N GLY A 125 -5.05 -10.88 10.75
CA GLY A 125 -6.47 -11.00 11.06
C GLY A 125 -7.35 -9.80 10.69
N HIS A 126 -6.77 -8.71 10.17
CA HIS A 126 -7.47 -7.46 9.84
C HIS A 126 -7.57 -7.17 8.33
N VAL A 127 -7.01 -8.03 7.47
CA VAL A 127 -7.03 -7.85 6.01
C VAL A 127 -8.35 -8.32 5.41
N LEU A 128 -9.13 -7.39 4.87
CA LEU A 128 -10.36 -7.66 4.13
C LEU A 128 -10.12 -7.95 2.65
N GLY A 129 -9.03 -7.42 2.11
CA GLY A 129 -8.66 -7.60 0.71
C GLY A 129 -7.24 -7.13 0.43
N GLU A 130 -6.69 -7.65 -0.66
CA GLU A 130 -5.32 -7.38 -1.09
C GLU A 130 -5.29 -7.18 -2.61
N ALA A 131 -4.49 -6.22 -3.05
CA ALA A 131 -4.17 -6.03 -4.46
C ALA A 131 -2.65 -5.97 -4.64
N ILE A 132 -2.17 -6.61 -5.71
CA ILE A 132 -0.76 -6.59 -6.09
C ILE A 132 -0.65 -6.05 -7.51
N LEU A 133 0.18 -5.02 -7.68
CA LEU A 133 0.66 -4.55 -8.97
C LEU A 133 2.16 -4.83 -9.06
N THR A 134 2.59 -5.50 -10.12
CA THR A 134 4.00 -5.71 -10.42
C THR A 134 4.37 -4.93 -11.67
N CYS A 135 5.39 -4.09 -11.60
CA CYS A 135 5.94 -3.40 -12.76
C CYS A 135 7.43 -3.72 -12.95
N LEU A 136 7.93 -3.46 -14.16
CA LEU A 136 9.34 -3.59 -14.52
C LEU A 136 9.95 -2.19 -14.60
N ALA A 137 11.14 -2.03 -14.03
CA ALA A 137 11.94 -0.80 -14.09
C ALA A 137 13.10 -0.90 -15.08
#